data_AF-A0A7S2K3P0-F1
#
_entry.id   AF-A0A7S2K3P0-F1
#
_cell.length_a   1.000
_cell.length_b   1.000
_cell.length_c   1.000
_cell.angle_alpha   90.00
_cell.angle_beta   90.00
_cell.angle_gamma   90.00
#
_symmetry.space_group_name_H-M   'P 1'
#
loop_
_entity.id
_entity.type
_entity.pdbx_description
1 polymer ?
#
loop_
_entity_poly.entity_id
_entity_poly.type
_entity_poly.pdbx_seq_one_letter_code
_entity_poly.pdbx_strand_id
1 'polypeptide(L)'
;HDTHAKFILHLSAPLLLAALFTITWLASKAVSSTAKVVSKATLLIPSMDVNRVIDCYGALMNFYCVGIAALSCRLFLIYEHPNGKMSLTSAHDVVYASEEWTQMLAFGVVGILVYVVLANAGIIYILVRAPRMIRNEEFRTRWMFLFVKFQPESWWWGEVLIARGVGVNLILAFVSDGFLQCLFLAILLVAYACATADRRPWNYTEGSGVNFFDLLSTLTLLVFACLSA
;
A
#
# COMPACT_ATOMS: atom_id res chain seq x y z
N HIS A 1 -16.69 -12.04 17.53
CA HIS A 1 -17.60 -10.95 17.09
C HIS A 1 -16.91 -9.59 16.87
N ASP A 2 -16.28 -8.95 17.87
CA ASP A 2 -15.62 -7.65 17.66
C ASP A 2 -14.41 -7.73 16.70
N THR A 3 -13.68 -8.85 16.71
CA THR A 3 -12.50 -9.09 15.88
C THR A 3 -12.84 -9.12 14.38
N HIS A 4 -13.90 -9.84 14.01
CA HIS A 4 -14.39 -9.92 12.64
C HIS A 4 -14.81 -8.55 12.09
N ALA A 5 -15.56 -7.76 12.87
CA ALA A 5 -16.00 -6.42 12.46
C ALA A 5 -14.82 -5.46 12.25
N LYS A 6 -13.82 -5.49 13.15
CA LYS A 6 -12.59 -4.69 13.02
C LYS A 6 -11.81 -5.07 11.76
N PHE A 7 -11.69 -6.38 11.47
CA PHE A 7 -11.01 -6.85 10.28
C PHE A 7 -11.66 -6.31 9.00
N ILE A 8 -12.99 -6.44 8.88
CA ILE A 8 -13.74 -5.92 7.73
C ILE A 8 -13.61 -4.40 7.63
N LEU A 9 -13.70 -3.69 8.75
CA LEU A 9 -13.57 -2.24 8.77
C LEU A 9 -12.20 -1.80 8.23
N HIS A 10 -11.11 -2.41 8.71
CA HIS A 10 -9.76 -2.11 8.22
C HIS A 10 -9.58 -2.47 6.74
N LEU A 11 -10.16 -3.58 6.28
CA LEU A 11 -10.12 -3.96 4.88
C LEU A 11 -10.90 -3.00 3.98
N SER A 12 -11.98 -2.41 4.50
CA SER A 12 -12.80 -1.42 3.80
C SER A 12 -12.21 0.00 3.81
N ALA A 13 -11.10 0.24 4.51
CA ALA A 13 -10.50 1.57 4.65
C ALA A 13 -10.26 2.29 3.31
N PRO A 14 -9.76 1.66 2.23
CA PRO A 14 -9.62 2.32 0.94
C PRO A 14 -10.94 2.75 0.30
N LEU A 15 -12.03 2.02 0.54
CA LEU A 15 -13.37 2.38 0.05
C LEU A 15 -13.95 3.53 0.85
N LEU A 16 -13.79 3.51 2.17
CA LEU A 16 -14.21 4.61 3.04
C LEU A 16 -13.47 5.91 2.67
N LEU A 17 -12.18 5.81 2.36
CA LEU A 17 -11.42 6.94 1.84
C LEU A 17 -11.94 7.37 0.47
N ALA A 18 -12.22 6.46 -0.46
CA ALA A 18 -12.80 6.82 -1.75
C ALA A 18 -14.13 7.58 -1.59
N ALA A 19 -14.99 7.12 -0.68
CA ALA A 19 -16.24 7.79 -0.33
C ALA A 19 -15.98 9.19 0.23
N LEU A 20 -15.00 9.34 1.13
CA LEU A 20 -14.62 10.64 1.68
C LEU A 20 -14.16 11.61 0.58
N PHE A 21 -13.23 11.19 -0.30
CA PHE A 21 -12.72 12.03 -1.40
C PHE A 21 -13.82 12.42 -2.39
N THR A 22 -14.74 11.50 -2.70
CA THR A 22 -15.88 11.79 -3.58
C THR A 22 -16.86 12.77 -2.95
N ILE A 23 -17.17 12.62 -1.65
CA ILE A 23 -17.99 13.57 -0.90
C ILE A 23 -17.34 14.96 -0.87
N THR A 24 -16.05 15.05 -0.56
CA THR A 24 -15.31 16.33 -0.56
C THR A 24 -15.32 16.99 -1.93
N TRP A 25 -15.17 16.21 -3.00
CA TRP A 25 -15.26 16.72 -4.37
C TRP A 25 -16.66 17.24 -4.73
N LEU A 26 -17.72 16.49 -4.37
CA LEU A 26 -19.11 16.92 -4.58
C LEU A 26 -19.43 18.19 -3.77
N ALA A 27 -18.98 18.25 -2.52
CA ALA A 27 -19.15 19.43 -1.67
C ALA A 27 -18.44 20.66 -2.27
N SER A 28 -17.21 20.50 -2.77
CA SER A 28 -16.48 21.59 -3.45
C SER A 28 -17.23 22.08 -4.71
N LYS A 29 -17.85 21.18 -5.47
CA LYS A 29 -18.69 21.55 -6.61
C LYS A 29 -19.97 22.28 -6.21
N ALA A 30 -20.63 21.84 -5.13
CA ALA A 30 -21.81 22.50 -4.60
C ALA A 30 -21.48 23.93 -4.13
N VAL A 31 -20.40 24.10 -3.36
CA VAL A 31 -19.94 25.41 -2.85
C VAL A 31 -19.54 26.35 -3.99
N SER A 32 -18.81 25.86 -4.99
CA SER A 32 -18.43 26.70 -6.14
C SER A 32 -19.63 27.08 -7.01
N SER A 33 -20.68 26.25 -7.05
CA SER A 33 -21.92 26.56 -7.77
C SER A 33 -22.74 27.63 -7.04
N THR A 34 -22.85 27.55 -5.71
CA THR A 34 -23.56 28.57 -4.92
C THR A 34 -22.78 29.89 -4.83
N ALA A 35 -21.45 29.86 -4.75
CA ALA A 35 -20.61 31.05 -4.74
C ALA A 35 -20.75 31.91 -6.01
N LYS A 36 -20.88 31.26 -7.19
CA LYS A 36 -21.14 31.94 -8.47
C LYS A 36 -22.50 32.65 -8.52
N VAL A 37 -23.50 32.11 -7.80
CA VAL A 37 -24.84 32.69 -7.73
C VAL A 37 -24.89 33.87 -6.77
N VAL A 38 -24.11 33.83 -5.68
CA VAL A 38 -24.18 34.81 -4.58
C VAL A 38 -23.20 35.98 -4.76
N SER A 39 -22.01 35.77 -5.34
CA SER A 39 -21.00 36.84 -5.52
C SER A 39 -20.65 37.03 -6.99
N LYS A 40 -21.08 38.15 -7.58
CA LYS A 40 -20.72 38.52 -8.96
C LYS A 40 -19.25 38.94 -9.14
N ALA A 41 -18.43 39.10 -8.09
CA ALA A 41 -17.11 39.70 -8.27
C ALA A 41 -15.96 39.40 -7.27
N THR A 42 -16.12 38.72 -6.12
CA THR A 42 -15.05 38.84 -5.09
C THR A 42 -14.48 37.54 -4.50
N LEU A 43 -15.11 36.37 -4.68
CA LEU A 43 -14.55 35.10 -4.18
C LEU A 43 -14.65 34.01 -5.25
N LEU A 44 -13.71 34.03 -6.20
CA LEU A 44 -13.44 32.89 -7.08
C LEU A 44 -12.81 31.77 -6.25
N ILE A 45 -13.64 30.96 -5.59
CA ILE A 45 -13.21 29.69 -5.02
C ILE A 45 -13.18 28.69 -6.17
N PRO A 46 -12.00 28.30 -6.69
CA PRO A 46 -11.93 27.32 -7.77
C PRO A 46 -12.46 25.97 -7.28
N SER A 47 -13.28 25.32 -8.10
CA SER A 47 -13.72 23.95 -7.85
C SER A 47 -12.51 23.01 -7.86
N MET A 48 -12.49 22.03 -6.97
CA MET A 48 -11.39 21.07 -6.88
C MET A 48 -11.23 20.25 -8.19
N ASP A 49 -10.00 20.20 -8.73
CA ASP A 49 -9.67 19.43 -9.93
C ASP A 49 -9.74 17.93 -9.65
N VAL A 50 -10.50 17.20 -10.48
CA VAL A 50 -10.66 15.74 -10.41
C VAL A 50 -9.31 15.02 -10.52
N ASN A 51 -8.39 15.52 -11.35
CA ASN A 51 -7.09 14.88 -11.53
C ASN A 51 -6.28 14.90 -10.23
N ARG A 52 -6.35 15.99 -9.46
CA ARG A 52 -5.70 16.11 -8.14
C ARG A 52 -6.34 15.21 -7.09
N VAL A 53 -7.67 15.01 -7.16
CA VAL A 53 -8.38 14.06 -6.28
C VAL A 53 -7.91 12.63 -6.55
N ILE A 54 -7.85 12.24 -7.83
CA ILE A 54 -7.38 10.91 -8.23
C ILE A 54 -5.92 10.71 -7.83
N ASP A 55 -5.07 11.73 -8.01
CA ASP A 55 -3.67 11.70 -7.62
C ASP A 55 -3.49 11.42 -6.13
N CYS A 56 -4.19 12.18 -5.28
CA CYS A 56 -4.14 12.03 -3.84
C CYS A 56 -4.71 10.67 -3.38
N TYR A 57 -5.84 10.25 -3.95
CA TYR A 57 -6.44 8.94 -3.67
C TYR A 57 -5.52 7.79 -4.10
N GLY A 58 -4.93 7.88 -5.30
CA GLY A 58 -3.99 6.89 -5.82
C GLY A 58 -2.76 6.75 -4.92
N ALA A 59 -2.21 7.86 -4.43
CA ALA A 59 -1.11 7.85 -3.47
C ALA A 59 -1.45 7.08 -2.18
N LEU A 60 -2.66 7.30 -1.66
CA LEU A 60 -3.15 6.60 -0.46
C LEU A 60 -3.43 5.13 -0.74
N MET A 61 -4.09 4.80 -1.85
CA MET A 61 -4.32 3.41 -2.26
C MET A 61 -2.99 2.66 -2.33
N ASN A 62 -1.97 3.27 -2.93
CA ASN A 62 -0.64 2.69 -3.04
C ASN A 62 0.00 2.39 -1.67
N PHE A 63 -0.20 3.28 -0.70
CA PHE A 63 0.22 3.08 0.69
C PHE A 63 -0.53 1.92 1.37
N TYR A 64 -1.84 1.81 1.15
CA TYR A 64 -2.66 0.74 1.75
C TYR A 64 -2.39 -0.65 1.18
N CYS A 65 -1.86 -0.79 -0.04
CA CYS A 65 -1.56 -2.09 -0.66
C CYS A 65 -0.78 -3.03 0.28
N VAL A 66 0.33 -2.56 0.84
CA VAL A 66 1.17 -3.36 1.75
C VAL A 66 0.46 -3.62 3.08
N GLY A 67 -0.29 -2.64 3.59
CA GLY A 67 -1.07 -2.80 4.83
C GLY A 67 -2.18 -3.85 4.71
N ILE A 68 -2.87 -3.92 3.58
CA ILE A 68 -3.91 -4.91 3.29
C ILE A 68 -3.31 -6.29 3.08
N ALA A 69 -2.17 -6.36 2.38
CA ALA A 69 -1.41 -7.61 2.27
C ALA A 69 -1.03 -8.13 3.66
N ALA A 70 -0.49 -7.27 4.54
CA ALA A 70 -0.15 -7.63 5.91
C ALA A 70 -1.36 -8.10 6.72
N LEU A 71 -2.48 -7.35 6.67
CA LEU A 71 -3.71 -7.70 7.38
C LEU A 71 -4.25 -9.06 6.94
N SER A 72 -4.24 -9.34 5.63
CA SER A 72 -4.72 -10.60 5.07
C SER A 72 -3.78 -11.76 5.39
N CYS A 73 -2.47 -11.52 5.32
CA CYS A 73 -1.43 -12.51 5.64
C CYS A 73 -1.45 -12.95 7.12
N ARG A 74 -1.86 -12.06 8.04
CA ARG A 74 -2.00 -12.39 9.46
C ARG A 74 -2.99 -13.53 9.75
N LEU A 75 -3.94 -13.80 8.85
CA LEU A 75 -4.88 -14.93 8.99
C LEU A 75 -4.20 -16.31 8.88
N PHE A 76 -2.97 -16.35 8.37
CA PHE A 76 -2.18 -17.58 8.27
C PHE A 76 -1.19 -17.73 9.42
N LEU A 77 -1.04 -16.72 10.28
CA LEU A 77 -0.21 -16.81 11.48
C LEU A 77 -1.00 -17.52 12.58
N ILE A 78 -0.72 -18.81 12.74
CA ILE A 78 -1.38 -19.70 13.69
C ILE A 78 -0.38 -20.20 14.74
N TYR A 79 -0.89 -20.48 15.94
CA TYR A 79 -0.13 -21.16 17.00
C TYR A 79 -0.96 -22.31 17.57
N GLU A 80 -0.26 -23.32 18.08
CA GLU A 80 -0.87 -24.51 18.67
C GLU A 80 -1.04 -24.35 20.18
N HIS A 81 -2.22 -24.69 20.68
CA HIS A 81 -2.52 -24.73 22.11
C HIS A 81 -2.21 -26.12 22.69
N PRO A 82 -1.97 -26.23 24.02
CA PRO A 82 -1.78 -27.53 24.69
C PRO A 82 -2.95 -28.53 24.53
N ASN A 83 -4.12 -28.04 24.11
CA ASN A 83 -5.31 -28.87 23.84
C ASN A 83 -5.37 -29.42 22.39
N GLY A 84 -4.35 -29.17 21.57
CA GLY A 84 -4.27 -29.60 20.17
C GLY A 84 -5.09 -28.74 19.19
N LYS A 85 -5.73 -27.66 19.66
CA LYS A 85 -6.39 -26.69 18.77
C LYS A 85 -5.38 -25.65 18.31
N MET A 86 -5.59 -25.09 17.13
CA MET A 86 -4.82 -23.96 16.61
C MET A 86 -5.69 -22.70 16.63
N SER A 87 -5.12 -21.57 17.05
CA SER A 87 -5.78 -20.25 16.97
C SER A 87 -4.89 -19.25 16.24
N LEU A 88 -5.50 -18.16 15.77
CA LEU A 88 -4.76 -17.04 15.20
C LEU A 88 -3.90 -16.33 16.26
N THR A 89 -2.64 -16.04 15.93
CA THR A 89 -1.73 -15.28 16.80
C THR A 89 -2.24 -13.86 17.05
N SER A 90 -2.92 -13.26 16.07
CA SER A 90 -3.50 -11.91 16.21
C SER A 90 -4.83 -11.87 16.97
N ALA A 91 -5.52 -13.01 17.10
CA ALA A 91 -6.87 -13.10 17.66
C ALA A 91 -7.06 -14.48 18.30
N HIS A 92 -6.73 -14.58 19.59
CA HIS A 92 -6.67 -15.85 20.32
C HIS A 92 -8.06 -16.52 20.44
N ASP A 93 -9.12 -15.73 20.30
CA ASP A 93 -10.53 -16.14 20.28
C ASP A 93 -10.94 -16.85 18.98
N VAL A 94 -10.22 -16.62 17.87
CA VAL A 94 -10.55 -17.19 16.57
C VAL A 94 -9.78 -18.49 16.36
N VAL A 95 -10.51 -19.61 16.39
CA VAL A 95 -9.97 -20.95 16.13
C VAL A 95 -9.74 -21.14 14.63
N TYR A 96 -8.61 -21.74 14.26
CA TYR A 96 -8.29 -22.08 12.88
C TYR A 96 -9.36 -23.01 12.27
N ALA A 97 -9.69 -22.79 10.99
CA ALA A 97 -10.74 -23.52 10.26
C ALA A 97 -12.15 -23.44 10.89
N SER A 98 -12.40 -22.49 11.80
CA SER A 98 -13.76 -22.15 12.25
C SER A 98 -14.55 -21.41 11.16
N GLU A 99 -15.86 -21.30 11.35
CA GLU A 99 -16.72 -20.51 10.45
C GLU A 99 -16.30 -19.03 10.45
N GLU A 100 -15.99 -18.45 11.61
CA GLU A 100 -15.50 -17.06 11.74
C GLU A 100 -14.19 -16.87 10.96
N TRP A 101 -13.24 -17.80 11.10
CA TRP A 101 -11.98 -17.76 10.34
C TRP A 101 -12.20 -17.87 8.82
N THR A 102 -13.10 -18.76 8.38
CA THR A 102 -13.38 -18.97 6.96
C THR A 102 -14.02 -17.74 6.32
N GLN A 103 -14.91 -17.05 7.03
CA GLN A 103 -15.47 -15.78 6.58
C GLN A 103 -14.39 -14.70 6.48
N MET A 104 -13.53 -14.55 7.48
CA MET A 104 -12.39 -13.61 7.44
C MET A 104 -11.45 -13.92 6.27
N LEU A 105 -11.18 -15.20 6.02
CA LEU A 105 -10.34 -15.64 4.91
C LEU A 105 -10.95 -15.23 3.57
N ALA A 106 -12.26 -15.44 3.37
CA ALA A 106 -12.93 -15.03 2.13
C ALA A 106 -12.77 -13.53 1.87
N PHE A 107 -12.98 -12.69 2.89
CA PHE A 107 -12.75 -11.25 2.78
C PHE A 107 -11.27 -10.92 2.53
N GLY A 108 -10.34 -11.56 3.22
CA GLY A 108 -8.90 -11.37 3.02
C GLY A 108 -8.44 -11.70 1.59
N VAL A 109 -8.94 -12.80 1.02
CA VAL A 109 -8.64 -13.21 -0.36
C VAL A 109 -9.17 -12.18 -1.36
N VAL A 110 -10.42 -11.71 -1.19
CA VAL A 110 -10.98 -10.64 -2.02
C VAL A 110 -10.15 -9.36 -1.88
N GLY A 111 -9.73 -9.03 -0.66
CA GLY A 111 -8.86 -7.91 -0.35
C GLY A 111 -7.53 -7.95 -1.10
N ILE A 112 -6.84 -9.08 -1.07
CA ILE A 112 -5.59 -9.29 -1.82
C ILE A 112 -5.85 -9.14 -3.33
N LEU A 113 -6.87 -9.81 -3.86
CA LEU A 113 -7.14 -9.77 -5.31
C LEU A 113 -7.46 -8.36 -5.80
N VAL A 114 -8.29 -7.61 -5.08
CA VAL A 114 -8.74 -6.29 -5.50
C VAL A 114 -7.68 -5.23 -5.23
N TYR A 115 -7.16 -5.14 -4.00
CA TYR A 115 -6.29 -4.04 -3.61
C TYR A 115 -4.81 -4.30 -3.85
N VAL A 116 -4.37 -5.57 -3.86
CA VAL A 116 -2.97 -5.88 -4.11
C VAL A 116 -2.79 -6.24 -5.58
N VAL A 117 -3.45 -7.28 -6.08
CA VAL A 117 -3.20 -7.76 -7.45
C VAL A 117 -3.74 -6.79 -8.49
N LEU A 118 -5.03 -6.46 -8.46
CA LEU A 118 -5.67 -5.66 -9.49
C LEU A 118 -5.20 -4.20 -9.47
N ALA A 119 -5.06 -3.59 -8.29
CA ALA A 119 -4.58 -2.22 -8.17
C ALA A 119 -3.14 -2.06 -8.69
N ASN A 120 -2.21 -2.95 -8.28
CA ASN A 120 -0.84 -2.89 -8.77
C ASN A 120 -0.75 -3.24 -10.26
N ALA A 121 -1.54 -4.20 -10.77
CA ALA A 121 -1.62 -4.46 -12.21
C ALA A 121 -2.07 -3.20 -13.00
N GLY A 122 -3.04 -2.45 -12.44
CA GLY A 122 -3.46 -1.16 -12.99
C GLY A 122 -2.33 -0.14 -12.99
N ILE A 123 -1.59 0.00 -11.89
CA ILE A 123 -0.46 0.94 -11.79
C ILE A 123 0.67 0.55 -12.75
N ILE A 124 1.06 -0.73 -12.80
CA ILE A 124 2.07 -1.24 -13.74
C ILE A 124 1.66 -0.91 -15.18
N TYR A 125 0.39 -1.10 -15.54
CA TYR A 125 -0.12 -0.73 -16.85
C TYR A 125 0.06 0.78 -17.15
N ILE A 126 -0.23 1.65 -16.17
CA ILE A 126 -0.01 3.09 -16.28
C ILE A 126 1.49 3.41 -16.44
N LEU A 127 2.36 2.79 -15.63
CA LEU A 127 3.81 2.99 -15.67
C LEU A 127 4.43 2.57 -17.01
N VAL A 128 3.97 1.47 -17.60
CA VAL A 128 4.40 1.00 -18.93
C VAL A 128 4.02 2.01 -20.03
N ARG A 129 2.87 2.68 -19.90
CA ARG A 129 2.44 3.70 -20.87
C ARG A 129 2.98 5.09 -20.58
N ALA A 130 3.51 5.34 -19.38
CA ALA A 130 3.94 6.66 -18.92
C ALA A 130 4.90 7.38 -19.89
N PRO A 131 5.94 6.74 -20.48
CA PRO A 131 6.88 7.43 -21.37
C PRO A 131 6.21 8.06 -22.60
N ARG A 132 5.11 7.46 -23.08
CA ARG A 132 4.36 7.95 -24.24
C ARG A 132 3.34 9.04 -23.87
N MET A 133 2.83 9.01 -22.63
CA MET A 133 1.73 9.87 -22.18
C MET A 133 2.18 11.06 -21.33
N ILE A 134 3.43 11.12 -20.89
CA ILE A 134 3.94 12.17 -20.00
C ILE A 134 3.87 13.59 -20.59
N ARG A 135 3.74 13.72 -21.92
CA ARG A 135 3.53 15.01 -22.59
C ARG A 135 2.13 15.59 -22.31
N ASN A 136 1.14 14.74 -22.04
CA ASN A 136 -0.21 15.15 -21.69
C ASN A 136 -0.24 15.69 -20.25
N GLU A 137 -0.70 16.93 -20.09
CA GLU A 137 -0.80 17.60 -18.79
C GLU A 137 -1.78 16.91 -17.84
N GLU A 138 -2.93 16.43 -18.33
CA GLU A 138 -3.91 15.72 -17.50
C GLU A 138 -3.31 14.41 -16.95
N PHE A 139 -2.53 13.72 -17.77
CA PHE A 139 -1.84 12.50 -17.35
C PHE A 139 -0.83 12.79 -16.25
N ARG A 140 -0.01 13.85 -16.41
CA ARG A 140 0.97 14.25 -15.38
C ARG A 140 0.30 14.62 -14.08
N THR A 141 -0.78 15.40 -14.12
CA THR A 141 -1.47 15.85 -12.91
C THR A 141 -2.19 14.71 -12.20
N ARG A 142 -2.76 13.76 -12.94
CA ARG A 142 -3.53 12.63 -12.38
C ARG A 142 -2.65 11.56 -11.73
N TRP A 143 -1.46 11.32 -12.30
CA TRP A 143 -0.58 10.23 -11.89
C TRP A 143 0.71 10.75 -11.26
N MET A 144 0.71 11.99 -10.78
CA MET A 144 1.89 12.67 -10.23
C MET A 144 2.50 11.87 -9.06
N PHE A 145 1.66 11.24 -8.24
CA PHE A 145 2.06 10.44 -7.08
C PHE A 145 2.99 9.27 -7.42
N LEU A 146 2.91 8.76 -8.65
CA LEU A 146 3.77 7.67 -9.13
C LEU A 146 5.18 8.16 -9.45
N PHE A 147 5.32 9.42 -9.89
CA PHE A 147 6.56 9.92 -10.48
C PHE A 147 7.30 10.89 -9.57
N VAL A 148 6.60 11.67 -8.74
CA VAL A 148 7.19 12.80 -8.01
C VAL A 148 8.33 12.40 -7.07
N LYS A 149 8.31 11.17 -6.55
CA LYS A 149 9.29 10.66 -5.57
C LYS A 149 10.55 10.08 -6.22
N PHE A 150 10.47 9.68 -7.49
CA PHE A 150 11.48 8.88 -8.15
C PHE A 150 12.13 9.59 -9.33
N GLN A 151 13.37 9.19 -9.61
CA GLN A 151 14.12 9.72 -10.73
C GLN A 151 13.51 9.31 -12.07
N PRO A 152 13.66 10.14 -13.12
CA PRO A 152 13.20 9.82 -14.47
C PRO A 152 13.85 8.60 -15.10
N GLU A 153 14.89 7.99 -14.51
CA GLU A 153 15.47 6.71 -14.96
C GLU A 153 14.89 5.49 -14.23
N SER A 154 14.34 5.72 -13.03
CA SER A 154 13.85 4.69 -12.11
C SER A 154 12.41 4.97 -11.66
N TRP A 155 11.58 5.51 -12.56
CA TRP A 155 10.19 5.93 -12.25
C TRP A 155 9.28 4.80 -11.78
N TRP A 156 9.61 3.56 -12.13
CA TRP A 156 8.88 2.35 -11.77
C TRP A 156 9.23 1.81 -10.38
N TRP A 157 10.17 2.45 -9.66
CA TRP A 157 10.67 1.96 -8.39
C TRP A 157 9.61 1.87 -7.29
N GLY A 158 8.53 2.68 -7.37
CA GLY A 158 7.40 2.60 -6.46
C GLY A 158 6.80 1.19 -6.36
N GLU A 159 6.75 0.45 -7.48
CA GLU A 159 6.24 -0.91 -7.51
C GLU A 159 7.21 -1.90 -6.86
N VAL A 160 8.53 -1.65 -6.95
CA VAL A 160 9.55 -2.48 -6.29
C VAL A 160 9.42 -2.38 -4.78
N LEU A 161 9.15 -1.18 -4.26
CA LEU A 161 8.90 -0.95 -2.83
C LEU A 161 7.68 -1.74 -2.34
N ILE A 162 6.61 -1.76 -3.12
CA ILE A 162 5.40 -2.51 -2.77
C ILE A 162 5.64 -4.01 -2.88
N ALA A 163 6.31 -4.46 -3.94
CA ALA A 163 6.67 -5.87 -4.12
C ALA A 163 7.54 -6.38 -2.96
N ARG A 164 8.51 -5.58 -2.49
CA ARG A 164 9.28 -5.86 -1.26
C ARG A 164 8.35 -5.98 -0.05
N GLY A 165 7.47 -5.00 0.17
CA GLY A 165 6.55 -5.00 1.31
C GLY A 165 5.61 -6.20 1.32
N VAL A 166 5.04 -6.56 0.17
CA VAL A 166 4.21 -7.76 0.01
C VAL A 166 5.04 -9.02 0.22
N GLY A 167 6.24 -9.10 -0.37
CA GLY A 167 7.15 -10.23 -0.23
C GLY A 167 7.50 -10.55 1.21
N VAL A 168 7.80 -9.52 2.02
CA VAL A 168 8.03 -9.69 3.47
C VAL A 168 6.81 -10.32 4.14
N ASN A 169 5.60 -9.82 3.88
CA ASN A 169 4.38 -10.37 4.49
C ASN A 169 4.09 -11.82 4.06
N LEU A 170 4.38 -12.17 2.80
CA LEU A 170 4.25 -13.54 2.32
C LEU A 170 5.25 -14.48 2.99
N ILE A 171 6.52 -14.07 3.13
CA ILE A 171 7.52 -14.89 3.82
C ILE A 171 7.11 -15.13 5.27
N LEU A 172 6.68 -14.09 5.98
CA LEU A 172 6.22 -14.20 7.37
C LEU A 172 4.98 -15.11 7.52
N ALA A 173 4.08 -15.11 6.54
CA ALA A 173 2.85 -15.89 6.61
C ALA A 173 3.02 -17.37 6.24
N PHE A 174 3.89 -17.66 5.28
CA PHE A 174 3.97 -18.99 4.66
C PHE A 174 5.21 -19.79 5.04
N VAL A 175 6.24 -19.17 5.64
CA VAL A 175 7.44 -19.87 6.11
C VAL A 175 7.35 -20.03 7.62
N SER A 176 7.11 -21.26 8.08
CA SER A 176 6.94 -21.55 9.51
C SER A 176 8.26 -21.85 10.24
N ASP A 177 9.28 -22.32 9.51
CA ASP A 177 10.60 -22.57 10.08
C ASP A 177 11.34 -21.24 10.28
N GLY A 178 11.70 -20.93 11.53
CA GLY A 178 12.29 -19.65 11.89
C GLY A 178 13.60 -19.36 11.17
N PHE A 179 14.44 -20.38 10.98
CA PHE A 179 15.70 -20.23 10.25
C PHE A 179 15.46 -19.92 8.77
N LEU A 180 14.60 -20.69 8.09
CA LEU A 180 14.24 -20.44 6.70
C LEU A 180 13.55 -19.08 6.52
N GLN A 181 12.69 -18.68 7.46
CA GLN A 181 12.02 -17.38 7.44
C GLN A 181 13.06 -16.25 7.47
N CYS A 182 14.02 -16.30 8.40
CA CYS A 182 15.10 -15.32 8.49
C CYS A 182 16.01 -15.33 7.25
N LEU A 183 16.33 -16.51 6.71
CA LEU A 183 17.12 -16.66 5.49
C LEU A 183 16.43 -16.02 4.28
N PHE A 184 15.15 -16.32 4.04
CA PHE A 184 14.40 -15.74 2.92
C PHE A 184 14.21 -14.23 3.07
N LEU A 185 13.95 -13.74 4.29
CA LEU A 185 13.91 -12.30 4.57
C LEU A 185 15.26 -11.64 4.28
N ALA A 186 16.37 -12.26 4.70
CA ALA A 186 17.71 -11.73 4.43
C ALA A 186 18.00 -11.67 2.94
N ILE A 187 17.68 -12.72 2.17
CA ILE A 187 17.86 -12.75 0.71
C ILE A 187 17.05 -11.62 0.05
N LEU A 188 15.77 -11.47 0.41
CA LEU A 188 14.90 -10.43 -0.14
C LEU A 188 15.42 -9.02 0.16
N LEU A 189 15.82 -8.77 1.41
CA LEU A 189 16.28 -7.45 1.86
C LEU A 189 17.67 -7.10 1.31
N VAL A 190 18.59 -8.06 1.19
CA VAL A 190 19.90 -7.86 0.53
C VAL A 190 19.70 -7.56 -0.95
N ALA A 191 18.88 -8.34 -1.66
CA ALA A 191 18.60 -8.10 -3.07
C ALA A 191 18.01 -6.70 -3.30
N TYR A 192 17.06 -6.29 -2.45
CA TYR A 192 16.51 -4.93 -2.47
C TYR A 192 17.60 -3.88 -2.20
N ALA A 193 18.40 -4.03 -1.14
CA ALA A 193 19.45 -3.09 -0.79
C ALA A 193 20.50 -2.92 -1.91
N CYS A 194 20.94 -4.02 -2.53
CA CYS A 194 21.84 -3.98 -3.68
C CYS A 194 21.23 -3.21 -4.85
N ALA A 195 19.97 -3.49 -5.18
CA ALA A 195 19.28 -2.82 -6.27
C ALA A 195 19.07 -1.31 -5.98
N THR A 196 18.74 -0.94 -4.74
CA THR A 196 18.64 0.47 -4.32
C THR A 196 20.00 1.17 -4.37
N ALA A 197 21.08 0.50 -3.96
CA ALA A 197 22.42 1.06 -3.97
C ALA A 197 22.95 1.32 -5.39
N ASP A 198 22.62 0.43 -6.33
CA ASP A 198 22.93 0.55 -7.77
C ASP A 198 22.11 1.67 -8.43
N ARG A 199 20.77 1.64 -8.30
CA ARG A 199 19.87 2.52 -9.04
C ARG A 199 19.64 3.90 -8.42
N ARG A 200 19.84 4.02 -7.10
CA ARG A 200 19.60 5.24 -6.31
C ARG A 200 18.30 5.95 -6.72
N PRO A 201 17.15 5.27 -6.63
CA PRO A 201 15.91 5.62 -7.33
C PRO A 201 15.26 6.93 -6.85
N TRP A 202 15.57 7.39 -5.64
CA TRP A 202 14.93 8.56 -5.03
C TRP A 202 15.46 9.86 -5.64
N ASN A 203 14.57 10.84 -5.86
CA ASN A 203 14.91 12.11 -6.50
C ASN A 203 16.00 12.92 -5.75
N TYR A 204 16.99 13.42 -6.49
CA TYR A 204 18.13 14.16 -5.93
C TYR A 204 17.78 15.49 -5.29
N THR A 205 16.65 16.10 -5.68
CA THR A 205 16.22 17.42 -5.17
C THR A 205 15.87 17.39 -3.68
N GLU A 206 15.45 16.23 -3.15
CA GLU A 206 15.24 16.01 -1.72
C GLU A 206 16.52 15.55 -0.99
N GLY A 207 17.66 15.57 -1.68
CA GLY A 207 18.98 15.22 -1.17
C GLY A 207 19.27 13.72 -1.17
N SER A 208 20.57 13.35 -1.22
CA SER A 208 21.06 11.97 -1.08
C SER A 208 20.59 11.26 0.22
N GLY A 209 19.97 12.00 1.15
CA GLY A 209 19.48 11.51 2.43
C GLY A 209 18.38 10.46 2.31
N VAL A 210 17.48 10.54 1.33
CA VAL A 210 16.37 9.57 1.22
C VAL A 210 16.85 8.19 0.79
N ASN A 211 17.76 8.12 -0.19
CA ASN A 211 18.42 6.87 -0.57
C ASN A 211 19.18 6.26 0.62
N PHE A 212 19.92 7.10 1.37
CA PHE A 212 20.63 6.66 2.57
C PHE A 212 19.67 6.15 3.65
N PHE A 213 18.57 6.85 3.89
CA PHE A 213 17.56 6.46 4.86
C PHE A 213 16.86 5.15 4.49
N ASP A 214 16.51 4.96 3.21
CA ASP A 214 15.91 3.71 2.74
C ASP A 214 16.88 2.51 2.89
N LEU A 215 18.16 2.70 2.53
CA LEU A 215 19.20 1.70 2.77
C LEU A 215 19.39 1.41 4.26
N LEU A 216 19.46 2.45 5.10
CA LEU A 216 19.60 2.31 6.55
C LEU A 216 18.41 1.54 7.14
N SER A 217 17.18 1.90 6.75
CA SER A 217 15.97 1.20 7.20
C SER A 217 15.98 -0.28 6.80
N THR A 218 16.48 -0.59 5.60
CA THR A 218 16.61 -1.95 5.09
C THR A 218 17.65 -2.73 5.87
N LEU A 219 18.80 -2.12 6.17
CA LEU A 219 19.85 -2.72 7.00
C LEU A 219 19.36 -2.96 8.44
N THR A 220 18.62 -2.02 9.02
CA THR A 220 18.03 -2.20 10.34
C THR A 220 17.07 -3.38 10.37
N LEU A 221 16.19 -3.52 9.37
CA LEU A 221 15.29 -4.67 9.25
C LEU A 221 16.06 -5.99 9.07
N LEU A 222 17.16 -5.98 8.33
CA LEU A 222 18.04 -7.15 8.17
C LEU A 222 18.66 -7.56 9.52
N VAL A 223 19.16 -6.60 10.30
CA VAL A 223 19.71 -6.87 11.63
C VAL A 223 18.64 -7.46 12.55
N PHE A 224 17.42 -6.92 12.54
CA PHE A 224 16.32 -7.50 13.32
C PHE A 224 15.95 -8.92 12.87
N ALA A 225 15.94 -9.20 11.57
CA ALA A 225 15.71 -10.55 11.05
C ALA A 225 16.82 -11.52 11.53
N CYS A 226 18.09 -11.09 11.50
CA CYS A 226 19.20 -11.93 11.99
C CYS A 226 19.19 -12.14 13.50
N LEU A 227 18.74 -11.15 14.29
CA LEU A 227 18.65 -11.27 15.75
C LEU A 227 17.45 -12.10 16.23
N SER A 228 16.47 -12.35 15.36
CA SER A 228 15.28 -13.15 15.67
C SER A 228 15.39 -14.61 15.20
N ALA A 229 16.48 -14.95 14.49
CA ALA A 229 16.87 -16.32 14.15
C ALA A 229 17.57 -17.00 15.33
#